data_AF-A0A3D1WEB9-F1
#
_entry.id   AF-A0A3D1WEB9-F1
#
_cell.length_a   1.000
_cell.length_b   1.000
_cell.length_c   1.000
_cell.angle_alpha   90.00
_cell.angle_beta   90.00
_cell.angle_gamma   90.00
#
_symmetry.space_group_name_H-M   'P 1'
#
loop_
_entity.id
_entity.type
_entity.pdbx_description
1 polymer ?
#
loop_
_entity_poly.entity_id
_entity_poly.type
_entity_poly.pdbx_seq_one_letter_code
_entity_poly.pdbx_strand_id
1 'polypeptide(L)'
;MKVKGMRKKRAAKPVTTSVAASLAHPLPLEWPRYTTQEYYSWMMDRMPKDTIPADWSKHKPHNGAPIFWYQDQSKKCVDCGVEFVFSKEEQKHWFEELTIPIYVEANRCKDCRATVRKAKVAQKLHMEEMEKIVPHPNEAFFRRKT
;
A
#
# COMPACT_ATOMS: atom_id res chain seq x y z
N MET A 1 48.44 -46.05 -14.15
CA MET A 1 47.62 -46.74 -15.17
C MET A 1 46.32 -45.97 -15.34
N LYS A 2 45.99 -45.56 -16.58
CA LYS A 2 44.90 -44.65 -16.93
C LYS A 2 43.67 -45.48 -17.32
N VAL A 3 42.58 -45.39 -16.56
CA VAL A 3 41.29 -45.98 -16.96
C VAL A 3 40.27 -44.87 -17.20
N LYS A 4 40.00 -44.65 -18.50
CA LYS A 4 38.94 -43.78 -19.03
C LYS A 4 37.59 -44.47 -18.77
N GLY A 5 36.66 -43.76 -18.13
CA GLY A 5 35.29 -44.22 -17.89
C GLY A 5 34.27 -43.37 -18.65
N MET A 6 33.55 -44.01 -19.58
CA MET A 6 32.53 -43.49 -20.49
C MET A 6 31.52 -42.50 -19.86
N ARG A 7 31.38 -41.31 -20.47
CA ARG A 7 30.29 -40.37 -20.21
C ARG A 7 29.06 -40.79 -21.03
N LYS A 8 28.05 -41.39 -20.41
CA LYS A 8 26.78 -41.76 -21.07
C LYS A 8 26.03 -40.48 -21.50
N LYS A 9 25.87 -40.28 -22.81
CA LYS A 9 25.03 -39.21 -23.38
C LYS A 9 23.56 -39.52 -23.08
N ARG A 10 22.87 -38.67 -22.33
CA ARG A 10 21.42 -38.79 -22.11
C ARG A 10 20.70 -38.17 -23.31
N ALA A 11 19.76 -38.91 -23.89
CA ALA A 11 18.90 -38.44 -24.97
C ALA A 11 18.02 -37.27 -24.49
N ALA A 12 17.94 -36.22 -25.30
CA ALA A 12 17.06 -35.08 -25.07
C ALA A 12 15.60 -35.51 -25.30
N LYS A 13 14.74 -35.25 -24.31
CA LYS A 13 13.29 -35.46 -24.45
C LYS A 13 12.68 -34.29 -25.25
N PRO A 14 11.67 -34.54 -26.11
CA PRO A 14 11.05 -33.49 -26.90
C PRO A 14 10.31 -32.50 -25.99
N VAL A 15 10.55 -31.20 -26.23
CA VAL A 15 9.88 -30.09 -25.55
C VAL A 15 8.52 -29.91 -26.21
N THR A 16 7.46 -30.38 -25.55
CA THR A 16 6.09 -30.07 -25.92
C THR A 16 5.79 -28.62 -25.55
N THR A 17 5.65 -27.77 -26.55
CA THR A 17 5.14 -26.41 -26.42
C THR A 17 3.64 -26.45 -26.13
N SER A 18 3.22 -26.22 -24.87
CA SER A 18 1.85 -25.80 -24.58
C SER A 18 1.83 -24.30 -24.32
N VAL A 19 1.32 -23.56 -25.29
CA VAL A 19 0.97 -22.14 -25.14
C VAL A 19 -0.35 -22.09 -24.38
N ALA A 20 -0.28 -21.83 -23.08
CA ALA A 20 -1.40 -21.32 -22.29
C ALA A 20 -0.91 -20.04 -21.62
N ALA A 21 -1.32 -18.90 -22.17
CA ALA A 21 -0.97 -17.58 -21.66
C ALA A 21 -1.69 -17.36 -20.31
N SER A 22 -0.93 -17.54 -19.23
CA SER A 22 -1.31 -17.22 -17.86
C SER A 22 -1.58 -15.73 -17.66
N LEU A 23 -2.82 -15.37 -17.33
CA LEU A 23 -3.13 -14.18 -16.52
C LEU A 23 -3.12 -14.55 -15.02
N ALA A 24 -2.12 -15.31 -14.60
CA ALA A 24 -1.88 -15.60 -13.19
C ALA A 24 -0.65 -14.79 -12.77
N HIS A 25 -0.87 -13.65 -12.12
CA HIS A 25 0.19 -13.09 -11.29
C HIS A 25 0.55 -14.17 -10.25
N PRO A 26 1.81 -14.60 -10.16
CA PRO A 26 2.20 -15.62 -9.20
C PRO A 26 1.94 -15.07 -7.80
N LEU A 27 1.04 -15.74 -7.08
CA LEU A 27 0.69 -15.37 -5.71
C LEU A 27 1.98 -15.28 -4.87
N PRO A 28 2.12 -14.28 -3.99
CA PRO A 28 3.30 -14.14 -3.14
C PRO A 28 3.56 -15.42 -2.35
N LEU A 29 4.83 -15.87 -2.33
CA LEU A 29 5.28 -17.13 -1.74
C LEU A 29 5.08 -17.23 -0.21
N GLU A 30 4.70 -16.16 0.46
CA GLU A 30 4.37 -16.14 1.89
C GLU A 30 2.97 -15.57 2.07
N TRP A 31 2.00 -16.47 2.22
CA TRP A 31 0.67 -16.10 2.68
C TRP A 31 0.81 -15.38 4.04
N PRO A 32 0.09 -14.27 4.30
CA PRO A 32 -0.06 -13.73 5.64
C PRO A 32 -0.35 -14.87 6.61
N ARG A 33 0.25 -14.82 7.80
CA ARG A 33 0.15 -15.86 8.84
C ARG A 33 -1.29 -16.32 9.14
N TYR A 34 -2.28 -15.53 8.76
CA TYR A 34 -3.70 -15.68 9.09
C TYR A 34 -4.57 -16.11 7.89
N THR A 35 -3.98 -16.41 6.72
CA THR A 35 -4.76 -16.75 5.51
C THR A 35 -4.21 -18.00 4.83
N THR A 36 -5.03 -19.04 4.74
CA THR A 36 -4.74 -20.22 3.90
C THR A 36 -5.23 -19.98 2.47
N GLN A 37 -4.69 -20.74 1.50
CA GLN A 37 -5.16 -20.70 0.12
C GLN A 37 -6.66 -21.00 0.02
N GLU A 38 -7.13 -21.99 0.78
CA GLU A 38 -8.55 -22.36 0.87
C GLU A 38 -9.42 -21.20 1.36
N TYR A 39 -8.97 -20.50 2.41
CA TYR A 39 -9.70 -19.34 2.95
C TYR A 39 -9.77 -18.20 1.94
N TYR A 40 -8.68 -17.93 1.21
CA TYR A 40 -8.68 -16.92 0.15
C TYR A 40 -9.63 -17.28 -0.99
N SER A 41 -9.61 -18.52 -1.49
CA SER A 41 -10.59 -18.95 -2.51
C SER A 41 -12.02 -18.81 -2.01
N TRP A 42 -12.28 -19.22 -0.77
CA TRP A 42 -13.60 -19.12 -0.14
C TRP A 42 -14.08 -17.67 0.00
N MET A 43 -13.17 -16.74 0.28
CA MET A 43 -13.43 -15.30 0.34
C MET A 43 -13.70 -14.73 -1.06
N MET A 44 -12.87 -15.06 -2.05
CA MET A 44 -13.01 -14.56 -3.42
C MET A 44 -14.28 -15.07 -4.11
N ASP A 45 -14.73 -16.29 -3.82
CA ASP A 45 -16.01 -16.82 -4.30
C ASP A 45 -17.23 -16.02 -3.78
N ARG A 46 -17.06 -15.30 -2.65
CA ARG A 46 -18.10 -14.46 -2.03
C ARG A 46 -17.93 -12.98 -2.36
N MET A 47 -16.96 -12.63 -3.19
CA MET A 47 -16.68 -11.25 -3.55
C MET A 47 -17.90 -10.63 -4.27
N PRO A 48 -18.43 -9.48 -3.79
CA PRO A 48 -19.54 -8.82 -4.47
C PRO A 48 -19.12 -8.27 -5.84
N LYS A 49 -20.06 -8.21 -6.79
CA LYS A 49 -19.76 -7.79 -8.18
C LYS A 49 -19.25 -6.35 -8.32
N ASP A 50 -19.66 -5.46 -7.42
CA ASP A 50 -19.30 -4.03 -7.48
C ASP A 50 -17.98 -3.70 -6.76
N THR A 51 -17.13 -4.69 -6.50
CA THR A 51 -15.88 -4.54 -5.74
C THR A 51 -14.64 -4.74 -6.61
N ILE A 52 -13.49 -4.27 -6.13
CA ILE A 52 -12.18 -4.47 -6.79
C ILE A 52 -11.32 -5.37 -5.89
N PRO A 53 -10.67 -6.43 -6.42
CA PRO A 53 -9.77 -7.25 -5.63
C PRO A 53 -8.55 -6.45 -5.17
N ALA A 54 -8.17 -6.63 -3.92
CA ALA A 54 -7.03 -5.94 -3.29
C ALA A 54 -5.74 -6.74 -3.48
N ASP A 55 -4.65 -6.05 -3.80
CA ASP A 55 -3.32 -6.64 -3.84
C ASP A 55 -2.60 -6.44 -2.49
N TRP A 56 -2.84 -7.38 -1.60
CA TRP A 56 -2.23 -7.48 -0.29
C TRP A 56 -0.69 -7.49 -0.29
N SER A 57 -0.03 -7.86 -1.38
CA SER A 57 1.44 -7.88 -1.45
C SER A 57 2.03 -6.47 -1.41
N LYS A 58 1.20 -5.47 -1.76
CA LYS A 58 1.54 -4.04 -1.73
C LYS A 58 1.13 -3.35 -0.44
N HIS A 59 0.40 -4.04 0.44
CA HIS A 59 0.01 -3.47 1.72
C HIS A 59 1.23 -3.32 2.62
N LYS A 60 1.22 -2.26 3.44
CA LYS A 60 2.21 -2.10 4.49
C LYS A 60 2.09 -3.27 5.49
N PRO A 61 3.20 -3.85 6.00
CA PRO A 61 3.14 -4.94 6.97
C PRO A 61 2.22 -4.62 8.14
N HIS A 62 1.29 -5.54 8.42
CA HIS A 62 0.30 -5.41 9.47
C HIS A 62 0.09 -6.74 10.20
N ASN A 63 -0.32 -6.66 11.47
CA ASN A 63 -0.60 -7.84 12.30
C ASN A 63 -2.07 -8.30 12.19
N GLY A 64 -2.90 -7.61 11.41
CA GLY A 64 -4.32 -7.96 11.20
C GLY A 64 -4.58 -8.85 9.99
N ALA A 65 -5.86 -9.18 9.78
CA ALA A 65 -6.32 -9.82 8.55
C ALA A 65 -6.14 -8.88 7.35
N PRO A 66 -5.76 -9.40 6.17
CA PRO A 66 -5.65 -8.59 4.97
C PRO A 66 -7.03 -8.14 4.49
N ILE A 67 -7.06 -7.01 3.77
CA ILE A 67 -8.23 -6.62 3.01
C ILE A 67 -8.21 -7.41 1.70
N PHE A 68 -9.29 -8.14 1.40
CA PHE A 68 -9.39 -8.97 0.20
C PHE A 68 -9.95 -8.21 -1.01
N TRP A 69 -10.89 -7.30 -0.80
CA TRP A 69 -11.47 -6.46 -1.84
C TRP A 69 -11.84 -5.09 -1.28
N TYR A 70 -11.93 -4.11 -2.16
CA TYR A 70 -12.40 -2.77 -1.88
C TYR A 70 -13.81 -2.56 -2.40
N GLN A 71 -14.62 -1.87 -1.61
CA GLN A 71 -16.01 -1.52 -1.93
C GLN A 71 -16.25 -0.07 -1.59
N ASP A 72 -17.14 0.61 -2.31
CA ASP A 72 -17.46 2.01 -2.02
C ASP A 72 -18.02 2.15 -0.59
N GLN A 73 -17.46 3.09 0.17
CA GLN A 73 -17.87 3.36 1.55
C GLN A 73 -18.39 4.78 1.68
N SER A 74 -19.67 4.95 1.97
CA SER A 74 -20.23 6.25 2.34
C SER A 74 -19.78 6.63 3.74
N LYS A 75 -19.15 7.80 3.88
CA LYS A 75 -18.61 8.33 5.13
C LYS A 75 -18.99 9.78 5.31
N LYS A 76 -18.92 10.26 6.55
CA LYS A 76 -19.13 11.66 6.91
C LYS A 76 -17.80 12.32 7.26
N CYS A 77 -17.51 13.47 6.66
CA CYS A 77 -16.29 14.20 6.93
C CYS A 77 -16.30 14.76 8.36
N VAL A 78 -15.23 14.53 9.12
CA VAL A 78 -15.10 15.04 10.50
C VAL A 78 -14.95 16.57 10.56
N ASP A 79 -14.35 17.19 9.53
CA ASP A 79 -14.10 18.63 9.54
C ASP A 79 -15.29 19.44 9.00
N CYS A 80 -15.82 19.08 7.82
CA CYS A 80 -16.90 19.84 7.18
C CYS A 80 -18.30 19.21 7.31
N GLY A 81 -18.40 17.98 7.84
CA GLY A 81 -19.69 17.29 8.01
C GLY A 81 -20.33 16.77 6.73
N VAL A 82 -19.75 17.03 5.55
CA VAL A 82 -20.30 16.56 4.25
C VAL A 82 -20.18 15.06 4.14
N GLU A 83 -21.23 14.43 3.60
CA GLU A 83 -21.21 13.03 3.19
C GLU A 83 -20.40 12.87 1.91
N PHE A 84 -19.45 11.94 1.92
CA PHE A 84 -18.62 11.63 0.79
C PHE A 84 -18.45 10.12 0.64
N VAL A 85 -18.18 9.69 -0.58
CA VAL A 85 -17.90 8.28 -0.88
C VAL A 85 -16.40 8.09 -0.92
N PHE A 86 -15.89 7.21 -0.08
CA PHE A 86 -14.54 6.69 -0.20
C PHE A 86 -14.58 5.52 -1.19
N SER A 87 -14.30 5.82 -2.46
CA SER A 87 -14.48 4.85 -3.54
C SER A 87 -13.49 3.69 -3.43
N LYS A 88 -13.84 2.56 -4.04
CA LYS A 88 -12.98 1.38 -4.14
C LYS A 88 -11.67 1.65 -4.88
N GLU A 89 -11.67 2.56 -5.87
CA GLU A 89 -10.45 3.01 -6.55
C GLU A 89 -9.59 3.89 -5.64
N GLU A 90 -10.20 4.82 -4.89
CA GLU A 90 -9.47 5.64 -3.92
C GLU A 90 -8.83 4.76 -2.83
N GLN A 91 -9.53 3.72 -2.37
CA GLN A 91 -9.00 2.73 -1.43
C GLN A 91 -7.79 1.99 -1.99
N LYS A 92 -7.89 1.50 -3.23
CA LYS A 92 -6.79 0.82 -3.90
C LYS A 92 -5.54 1.71 -3.97
N HIS A 93 -5.70 2.94 -4.44
CA HIS A 93 -4.61 3.91 -4.49
C HIS A 93 -4.02 4.19 -3.09
N TRP A 94 -4.86 4.31 -2.07
CA TRP A 94 -4.43 4.58 -0.70
C TRP A 94 -3.54 3.49 -0.11
N PHE A 95 -3.98 2.23 -0.21
CA PHE A 95 -3.32 1.14 0.49
C PHE A 95 -2.21 0.50 -0.34
N GLU A 96 -2.31 0.50 -1.67
CA GLU A 96 -1.32 -0.12 -2.55
C GLU A 96 -0.27 0.87 -3.08
N GLU A 97 -0.64 2.10 -3.44
CA GLU A 97 0.30 3.07 -4.02
C GLU A 97 0.89 4.01 -2.98
N LEU A 98 0.04 4.58 -2.10
CA LEU A 98 0.52 5.44 -1.01
C LEU A 98 1.03 4.64 0.18
N THR A 99 0.81 3.32 0.20
CA THR A 99 1.23 2.40 1.28
C THR A 99 0.76 2.84 2.67
N ILE A 100 -0.41 3.48 2.73
CA ILE A 100 -1.04 3.86 3.99
C ILE A 100 -1.39 2.57 4.75
N PRO A 101 -1.21 2.50 6.08
CA PRO A 101 -1.57 1.30 6.82
C PRO A 101 -3.08 1.01 6.72
N ILE A 102 -3.45 -0.26 6.55
CA ILE A 102 -4.84 -0.69 6.32
C ILE A 102 -5.81 -0.38 7.46
N TYR A 103 -5.30 -0.13 8.67
CA TYR A 103 -6.10 0.24 9.85
C TYR A 103 -6.42 1.74 9.91
N VAL A 104 -5.95 2.54 8.93
CA VAL A 104 -6.23 3.97 8.86
C VAL A 104 -7.52 4.20 8.09
N GLU A 105 -8.44 4.96 8.68
CA GLU A 105 -9.73 5.28 8.05
C GLU A 105 -9.72 6.63 7.32
N ALA A 106 -10.40 6.68 6.17
CA ALA A 106 -10.73 7.92 5.48
C ALA A 106 -11.85 8.67 6.21
N ASN A 107 -11.50 9.52 7.16
CA ASN A 107 -12.44 10.33 7.95
C ASN A 107 -12.65 11.76 7.43
N ARG A 108 -11.95 12.15 6.35
CA ARG A 108 -12.03 13.48 5.74
C ARG A 108 -12.29 13.37 4.24
N CYS A 109 -13.16 14.25 3.73
CA CYS A 109 -13.41 14.35 2.30
C CYS A 109 -12.16 14.81 1.53
N LYS A 110 -12.18 14.68 0.20
CA LYS A 110 -11.07 15.04 -0.69
C LYS A 110 -10.63 16.50 -0.51
N ASP A 111 -11.59 17.41 -0.36
CA ASP A 111 -11.31 18.84 -0.22
C ASP A 111 -10.66 19.17 1.13
N CYS A 112 -11.20 18.65 2.24
CA CYS A 112 -10.59 18.78 3.55
C CYS A 112 -9.18 18.18 3.59
N ARG A 113 -8.97 17.00 2.96
CA ARG A 113 -7.63 16.41 2.82
C ARG A 113 -6.69 17.34 2.03
N ALA A 114 -7.16 17.99 0.96
CA ALA A 114 -6.37 18.94 0.18
C ALA A 114 -6.01 20.20 0.98
N THR A 115 -6.94 20.76 1.75
CA THR A 115 -6.71 21.91 2.63
C THR A 115 -5.66 21.60 3.70
N VAL A 116 -5.77 20.44 4.37
CA VAL A 116 -4.77 19.99 5.36
C VAL A 116 -3.40 19.83 4.71
N ARG A 117 -3.32 19.26 3.50
CA ARG A 117 -2.05 19.14 2.77
C ARG A 117 -1.44 20.51 2.45
N LYS A 118 -2.23 21.47 1.97
CA LYS A 118 -1.77 22.85 1.70
C LYS A 118 -1.25 23.53 2.96
N ALA A 119 -1.96 23.41 4.08
CA ALA A 119 -1.54 23.98 5.35
C ALA A 119 -0.19 23.41 5.83
N LYS A 120 0.00 22.09 5.72
CA LYS A 120 1.29 21.44 6.05
C LYS A 120 2.44 21.91 5.16
N VAL A 121 2.18 22.09 3.87
CA VAL A 121 3.19 22.63 2.93
C VAL A 121 3.55 24.06 3.30
N ALA A 122 2.56 24.92 3.56
CA ALA A 122 2.79 26.31 3.97
C ALA A 122 3.57 26.39 5.30
N GLN A 123 3.22 25.55 6.28
CA GLN A 123 3.94 25.45 7.53
C GLN A 123 5.40 25.05 7.30
N LYS A 124 5.65 24.02 6.48
CA LYS A 124 7.01 23.58 6.15
C LYS A 124 7.83 24.70 5.52
N LEU A 125 7.28 25.40 4.53
CA LEU A 125 7.96 26.52 3.86
C LEU A 125 8.28 27.66 4.83
N HIS A 126 7.34 28.00 5.72
CA HIS A 126 7.58 29.00 6.76
C HIS A 126 8.72 28.57 7.70
N MET A 127 8.75 27.31 8.14
CA MET A 127 9.83 26.81 8.99
C MET A 127 11.20 26.84 8.29
N GLU A 128 11.26 26.51 6.99
CA GLU A 128 12.48 26.60 6.17
C GLU A 128 12.95 28.03 5.94
N GLU A 129 12.04 29.01 5.90
CA GLU A 129 12.37 30.42 5.85
C GLU A 129 12.96 30.89 7.18
N MET A 130 12.31 30.55 8.29
CA MET A 130 12.77 30.88 9.65
C MET A 130 14.14 30.31 9.98
N GLU A 131 14.47 29.11 9.48
CA GLU A 131 15.79 28.48 9.66
C GLU A 131 16.93 29.30 9.03
N LYS A 132 16.65 30.06 7.96
CA LYS A 132 17.65 30.89 7.26
C LYS A 132 17.85 32.25 7.90
N ILE A 133 16.96 32.66 8.80
CA ILE A 133 17.06 33.96 9.46
C ILE A 133 18.20 33.92 10.48
N VAL A 134 19.18 34.81 10.30
CA VAL A 134 20.31 34.93 11.23
C VAL A 134 19.77 35.39 12.58
N PRO A 135 20.11 34.71 13.68
CA PRO A 135 19.71 35.12 15.01
C PRO A 135 20.23 36.52 15.33
N HIS A 136 19.42 37.33 16.02
CA HIS A 136 19.81 38.67 16.41
C HIS A 136 21.07 38.60 17.31
N PRO A 137 22.06 39.51 17.16
CA PRO A 137 23.32 39.45 17.92
C PRO A 137 23.14 39.38 19.44
N ASN A 138 22.05 39.96 19.97
CA ASN A 138 21.70 39.92 21.38
C ASN A 138 20.56 38.92 21.73
N GLU A 139 20.33 37.88 20.92
CA GLU A 139 19.23 36.93 21.15
C GLU A 139 19.27 36.28 22.55
N ALA A 140 20.46 36.01 23.06
CA ALA A 140 20.67 35.45 24.40
C ALA A 140 20.11 36.34 25.53
N PHE A 141 19.98 37.65 25.32
CA PHE A 141 19.36 38.58 26.27
C PHE A 141 17.84 38.42 26.32
N PHE A 142 17.21 38.12 25.19
CA PHE A 142 15.75 38.02 25.07
C PHE A 142 15.20 36.64 25.47
N ARG A 143 16.03 35.61 25.50
CA ARG A 143 15.63 34.29 26.00
C ARG A 143 15.43 34.35 27.51
N ARG A 144 14.17 34.31 27.97
CA ARG A 144 13.85 34.19 29.40
C ARG A 144 14.41 32.86 29.93
N LYS A 145 15.23 32.93 30.98
CA LYS A 145 15.66 31.73 31.73
C LYS A 145 14.42 31.14 32.42
N THR A 146 14.02 29.96 31.97
CA THR A 146 13.06 29.07 32.65
C THR A 146 13.78 28.14 33.59
#